data_AF-A0A833S0G0-F1
#
_entry.id   AF-A0A833S0G0-F1
#
_cell.length_a   1.000
_cell.length_b   1.000
_cell.length_c   1.000
_cell.angle_alpha   90.00
_cell.angle_beta   90.00
_cell.angle_gamma   90.00
#
_symmetry.space_group_name_H-M   'P 1'
#
loop_
_entity.id
_entity.type
_entity.pdbx_description
1 polymer ?
#
loop_
_entity_poly.entity_id
_entity_poly.type
_entity_poly.pdbx_seq_one_letter_code
_entity_poly.pdbx_strand_id
1 'polypeptide(L)'
;MVQNQVGQHARSAVYHQNKLKPMKSVKIPKDTVETMTSKSSPHSVSKFPLLAEEETKNVVKEKNDVKSKEEQNEEKIISAKEVIKRKRKEERLAKKKKEEEERERFVKEAAERKAAEKEEIIKQAKRFILYRKPMCRRINQGLLISECYRELDAQLKFRETLKNIDKEEAIAYMNSIKKDVVKFEEKMKQQMEDQLEKKKCYATELKKQIEETKNAAAAKEREEFEAEKQDQANMIKYLQDIKEYEAQQLQNKKQKLKQFFKDAIDEKKQFDLELKHEEEFEDRAYEIYRNAKLRIQKLHKAVKLKEKEEREQRIQIITERYSELLKSKVDMGEQLLKKAQQEQEEQYQEKQRIRKERENQMRKELQDYQLEVLATKAKQAQEERDMKTWETMQRFKRSECDEKYRDEERKKNRDKKIEYGNEIKRYINERIAERIEEKLSEEKAADVTKIIEKENQKVLNYAEEIINESKDVRPLYPILKAAEECKREMGLIQPKKKGETIIEKPKRKRRMRRCTKFIPEDKICYL
;
A
#
# COMPACT_ATOMS: atom_id res chain seq x y z
N MET A 1 -18.09 -42.83 7.31
CA MET A 1 -17.79 -42.84 8.77
C MET A 1 -16.30 -42.68 8.94
N VAL A 2 -15.82 -42.14 10.09
CA VAL A 2 -14.41 -41.76 10.35
C VAL A 2 -13.95 -40.64 9.38
N GLN A 3 -13.83 -39.35 9.73
CA GLN A 3 -13.79 -38.62 11.02
C GLN A 3 -12.42 -38.67 11.74
N ASN A 4 -11.57 -37.69 11.44
CA ASN A 4 -10.62 -36.95 12.32
C ASN A 4 -9.82 -35.99 11.40
N GLN A 5 -9.92 -34.65 11.45
CA GLN A 5 -9.63 -33.68 12.54
C GLN A 5 -8.14 -33.54 12.92
N VAL A 6 -7.40 -32.75 12.13
CA VAL A 6 -6.34 -31.79 12.54
C VAL A 6 -6.39 -30.66 11.51
N GLY A 7 -6.22 -29.36 11.79
CA GLY A 7 -6.02 -28.64 13.06
C GLY A 7 -5.51 -27.22 12.76
N GLN A 8 -6.40 -26.29 12.40
CA GLN A 8 -5.99 -24.93 12.01
C GLN A 8 -5.64 -24.07 13.24
N HIS A 9 -4.36 -23.74 13.41
CA HIS A 9 -3.95 -22.75 14.42
C HIS A 9 -4.44 -21.35 14.07
N ALA A 10 -4.97 -20.66 15.08
CA ALA A 10 -5.54 -19.34 14.91
C ALA A 10 -4.50 -18.27 14.56
N ARG A 11 -4.86 -17.39 13.61
CA ARG A 11 -4.42 -16.00 13.60
C ARG A 11 -5.64 -15.11 13.77
N SER A 12 -6.01 -14.87 15.02
CA SER A 12 -6.98 -13.83 15.36
C SER A 12 -6.40 -12.48 14.94
N ALA A 13 -6.96 -11.88 13.89
CA ALA A 13 -6.68 -10.51 13.51
C ALA A 13 -7.29 -9.57 14.55
N VAL A 14 -6.60 -9.40 15.69
CA VAL A 14 -6.95 -8.44 16.72
C VAL A 14 -6.86 -7.04 16.11
N TYR A 15 -8.00 -6.51 15.71
CA TYR A 15 -8.13 -5.10 15.39
C TYR A 15 -7.86 -4.29 16.65
N HIS A 16 -6.59 -3.90 16.84
CA HIS A 16 -6.24 -2.80 17.71
C HIS A 16 -6.81 -1.51 17.12
N GLN A 17 -8.11 -1.29 17.36
CA GLN A 17 -8.66 0.05 17.42
C GLN A 17 -7.87 0.80 18.49
N ASN A 18 -6.89 1.59 18.06
CA ASN A 18 -6.25 2.58 18.91
C ASN A 18 -7.33 3.58 19.33
N LYS A 19 -7.95 3.32 20.48
CA LYS A 19 -8.88 4.24 21.13
C LYS A 19 -8.14 5.54 21.33
N LEU A 20 -8.48 6.55 20.52
CA LEU A 20 -8.02 7.91 20.71
C LEU A 20 -8.26 8.28 22.17
N LYS A 21 -7.17 8.51 22.91
CA LYS A 21 -7.26 9.01 24.29
C LYS A 21 -8.05 10.32 24.19
N PRO A 22 -9.20 10.48 24.89
CA PRO A 22 -9.85 11.77 24.94
C PRO A 22 -8.82 12.76 25.49
N MET A 23 -8.60 13.88 24.79
CA MET A 23 -7.70 14.90 25.30
C MET A 23 -8.20 15.31 26.68
N LYS A 24 -7.29 15.32 27.68
CA LYS A 24 -7.62 15.74 29.03
C LYS A 24 -8.30 17.11 28.94
N SER A 25 -9.53 17.21 29.44
CA SER A 25 -10.23 18.49 29.50
C SER A 25 -9.39 19.44 30.35
N VAL A 26 -8.81 20.46 29.70
CA VAL A 26 -8.14 21.54 30.39
C VAL A 26 -9.21 22.22 31.23
N LYS A 27 -9.13 22.06 32.55
CA LYS A 27 -9.98 22.80 33.48
C LYS A 27 -9.64 24.27 33.32
N ILE A 28 -10.52 25.00 32.63
CA ILE A 28 -10.52 26.46 32.65
C ILE A 28 -10.70 26.85 34.13
N PRO A 29 -9.76 27.58 34.76
CA PRO A 29 -9.99 28.12 36.08
C PRO A 29 -11.19 29.08 36.01
N LYS A 30 -12.11 28.97 36.97
CA LYS A 30 -13.17 29.96 37.14
C LYS A 30 -12.55 31.20 37.78
N ASP A 31 -11.95 32.06 36.97
CA ASP A 31 -11.54 33.38 37.44
C ASP A 31 -12.80 34.18 37.83
N THR A 32 -12.82 34.59 39.09
CA THR A 32 -13.96 35.28 39.70
C THR A 32 -14.16 36.63 39.01
N VAL A 33 -15.40 36.94 38.62
CA VAL A 33 -15.76 38.30 38.23
C VAL A 33 -15.79 39.15 39.50
N GLU A 34 -14.67 39.81 39.81
CA GLU A 34 -14.63 40.81 40.87
C GLU A 34 -15.42 42.05 40.45
N THR A 35 -16.70 42.07 40.83
CA THR A 35 -17.53 43.26 40.78
C THR A 35 -16.99 44.29 41.76
N MET A 36 -16.19 45.23 41.24
CA MET A 36 -15.71 46.43 41.95
C MET A 36 -16.91 47.27 42.41
N THR A 37 -17.40 46.94 43.60
CA THR A 37 -18.56 47.56 44.23
C THR A 37 -18.13 48.82 44.97
N SER A 38 -18.77 49.93 44.64
CA SER A 38 -18.55 51.21 45.31
C SER A 38 -18.92 51.11 46.79
N LYS A 39 -17.92 51.21 47.68
CA LYS A 39 -18.15 51.40 49.11
C LYS A 39 -17.82 52.84 49.49
N SER A 40 -18.88 53.58 49.79
CA SER A 40 -18.81 54.88 50.47
C SER A 40 -18.22 54.72 51.87
N SER A 41 -17.57 55.78 52.36
CA SER A 41 -17.12 55.90 53.75
C SER A 41 -17.80 57.13 54.38
N PRO A 42 -18.73 56.94 55.34
CA PRO A 42 -19.32 58.03 56.09
C PRO A 42 -18.65 58.23 57.46
N HIS A 43 -18.38 59.50 57.77
CA HIS A 43 -18.19 60.16 59.08
C HIS A 43 -17.70 59.39 60.33
N SER A 44 -16.69 59.97 60.99
CA SER A 44 -16.78 60.56 62.35
C SER A 44 -15.42 61.13 62.80
N VAL A 45 -15.29 62.09 63.74
CA VAL A 45 -16.11 63.22 64.24
C VAL A 45 -15.17 64.16 65.03
N SER A 46 -15.64 65.35 65.45
CA SER A 46 -15.00 66.25 66.45
C SER A 46 -13.89 67.16 65.92
N LYS A 47 -13.73 68.44 66.29
CA LYS A 47 -14.60 69.59 66.70
C LYS A 47 -13.62 70.65 67.24
N PHE A 48 -13.80 71.91 66.83
CA PHE A 48 -13.23 73.10 67.48
C PHE A 48 -13.85 73.30 68.91
N PRO A 49 -13.24 74.10 69.83
CA PRO A 49 -13.50 75.56 69.83
C PRO A 49 -12.40 76.51 70.35
N LEU A 50 -12.43 77.74 69.81
CA LEU A 50 -12.37 79.09 70.43
C LEU A 50 -11.55 79.37 71.72
N LEU A 51 -10.77 80.46 71.67
CA LEU A 51 -10.82 81.73 72.46
C LEU A 51 -10.06 82.76 71.59
N ALA A 52 -10.43 84.04 71.33
CA ALA A 52 -11.14 85.10 72.06
C ALA A 52 -10.24 85.92 73.02
N GLU A 53 -10.36 87.26 72.94
CA GLU A 53 -9.86 88.29 73.89
C GLU A 53 -8.31 88.42 74.08
N GLU A 54 -7.73 89.56 74.50
CA GLU A 54 -8.08 90.97 74.21
C GLU A 54 -6.84 91.91 74.40
N GLU A 55 -7.06 93.22 74.60
CA GLU A 55 -6.10 94.31 74.45
C GLU A 55 -4.97 94.48 75.51
N THR A 56 -3.70 94.53 75.05
CA THR A 56 -2.67 95.57 75.35
C THR A 56 -2.18 95.87 76.79
N LYS A 57 -1.09 96.68 76.89
CA LYS A 57 -0.59 97.45 78.06
C LYS A 57 -0.02 96.59 79.22
N ASN A 58 1.13 96.85 79.84
CA ASN A 58 2.21 97.85 79.73
C ASN A 58 3.56 97.08 79.92
N VAL A 59 4.79 97.60 79.74
CA VAL A 59 5.32 98.97 79.84
C VAL A 59 6.30 99.25 78.69
N VAL A 60 6.28 100.47 78.17
CA VAL A 60 7.22 100.96 77.14
C VAL A 60 8.57 101.28 77.78
N LYS A 61 9.68 100.72 77.24
CA LYS A 61 10.83 101.51 76.73
C LYS A 61 12.03 100.66 76.26
N GLU A 62 12.67 101.18 75.21
CA GLU A 62 14.12 101.13 74.93
C GLU A 62 14.82 99.75 74.91
N LYS A 63 14.88 99.12 73.73
CA LYS A 63 16.10 99.13 72.87
C LYS A 63 15.88 98.40 71.53
N ASN A 64 16.30 99.05 70.45
CA ASN A 64 16.28 98.49 69.09
C ASN A 64 17.53 97.64 68.80
N ASP A 65 17.64 97.16 67.56
CA ASP A 65 18.88 96.75 66.86
C ASP A 65 19.48 95.35 67.12
N VAL A 66 18.75 94.43 67.78
CA VAL A 66 19.17 93.01 67.88
C VAL A 66 18.19 92.02 67.24
N LYS A 67 16.87 92.11 67.50
CA LYS A 67 15.90 91.08 67.10
C LYS A 67 15.74 90.81 65.60
N SER A 68 15.96 91.83 64.75
CA SER A 68 15.68 91.77 63.31
C SER A 68 16.55 90.79 62.50
N LYS A 69 17.53 90.12 63.14
CA LYS A 69 18.41 89.12 62.50
C LYS A 69 17.99 87.66 62.74
N GLU A 70 17.22 87.38 63.78
CA GLU A 70 16.80 86.00 64.11
C GLU A 70 15.54 85.62 63.33
N GLU A 71 14.51 86.46 63.40
CA GLU A 71 13.24 86.30 62.65
C GLU A 71 13.49 86.14 61.14
N GLN A 72 14.35 87.01 60.57
CA GLN A 72 14.77 86.91 59.16
C GLN A 72 15.55 85.64 58.80
N ASN A 73 16.14 84.93 59.75
CA ASN A 73 16.85 83.67 59.49
C ASN A 73 15.90 82.49 59.62
N GLU A 74 14.94 82.52 60.55
CA GLU A 74 13.90 81.49 60.64
C GLU A 74 13.01 81.47 59.39
N GLU A 75 12.57 82.62 58.88
CA GLU A 75 11.82 82.72 57.62
C GLU A 75 12.60 82.13 56.43
N LYS A 76 13.90 82.43 56.30
CA LYS A 76 14.77 81.87 55.25
C LYS A 76 14.91 80.35 55.40
N ILE A 77 15.01 79.83 56.63
CA ILE A 77 15.10 78.40 56.92
C ILE A 77 13.76 77.68 56.65
N ILE A 78 12.63 78.30 56.97
CA ILE A 78 11.28 77.78 56.66
C ILE A 78 11.07 77.74 55.15
N SER A 79 11.39 78.83 54.45
CA SER A 79 11.37 78.93 52.99
C SER A 79 12.26 77.87 52.33
N ALA A 80 13.50 77.68 52.79
CA ALA A 80 14.39 76.64 52.29
C ALA A 80 13.85 75.22 52.54
N LYS A 81 13.30 74.95 53.74
CA LYS A 81 12.64 73.68 54.07
C LYS A 81 11.42 73.45 53.16
N GLU A 82 10.67 74.48 52.80
CA GLU A 82 9.58 74.40 51.83
C GLU A 82 10.07 74.13 50.41
N VAL A 83 11.08 74.84 49.91
CA VAL A 83 11.66 74.59 48.58
C VAL A 83 12.17 73.14 48.47
N ILE A 84 12.79 72.60 49.52
CA ILE A 84 13.20 71.19 49.58
C ILE A 84 11.99 70.26 49.59
N LYS A 85 10.91 70.57 50.32
CA LYS A 85 9.65 69.80 50.30
C LYS A 85 8.97 69.85 48.92
N ARG A 86 8.99 70.99 48.22
CA ARG A 86 8.45 71.17 46.85
C ARG A 86 9.25 70.35 45.84
N LYS A 87 10.57 70.52 45.79
CA LYS A 87 11.48 69.70 44.96
C LYS A 87 11.32 68.19 45.21
N ARG A 88 11.20 67.74 46.46
CA ARG A 88 10.93 66.32 46.80
C ARG A 88 9.54 65.83 46.39
N LYS A 89 8.53 66.70 46.27
CA LYS A 89 7.22 66.35 45.68
C LYS A 89 7.32 66.27 44.16
N GLU A 90 7.97 67.24 43.53
CA GLU A 90 8.21 67.29 42.07
C GLU A 90 9.02 66.08 41.59
N GLU A 91 10.09 65.71 42.28
CA GLU A 91 10.92 64.54 41.97
C GLU A 91 10.12 63.22 42.06
N ARG A 92 9.25 63.08 43.07
CA ARG A 92 8.34 61.94 43.21
C ARG A 92 7.29 61.90 42.10
N LEU A 93 6.76 63.06 41.70
CA LEU A 93 5.82 63.15 40.58
C LEU A 93 6.50 62.85 39.25
N ALA A 94 7.75 63.29 39.05
CA ALA A 94 8.55 62.96 37.87
C ALA A 94 8.91 61.46 37.81
N LYS A 95 9.23 60.84 38.95
CA LYS A 95 9.44 59.39 39.05
C LYS A 95 8.16 58.62 38.75
N LYS A 96 7.02 58.99 39.35
CA LYS A 96 5.71 58.40 39.01
C LYS A 96 5.38 58.52 37.52
N LYS A 97 5.53 59.71 36.92
CA LYS A 97 5.31 59.89 35.47
C LYS A 97 6.19 58.98 34.62
N LYS A 98 7.47 58.81 34.97
CA LYS A 98 8.37 57.86 34.27
C LYS A 98 7.92 56.41 34.45
N GLU A 99 7.57 55.99 35.65
CA GLU A 99 7.01 54.65 35.89
C GLU A 99 5.69 54.42 35.14
N GLU A 100 4.83 55.44 35.04
CA GLU A 100 3.58 55.41 34.29
C GLU A 100 3.84 55.35 32.78
N GLU A 101 4.77 56.14 32.25
CA GLU A 101 5.23 56.06 30.85
C GLU A 101 5.87 54.70 30.51
N GLU A 102 6.69 54.13 31.40
CA GLU A 102 7.32 52.82 31.22
C GLU A 102 6.28 51.69 31.24
N ARG A 103 5.30 51.76 32.15
CA ARG A 103 4.14 50.84 32.15
C ARG A 103 3.29 50.99 30.89
N GLU A 104 3.05 52.21 30.41
CA GLU A 104 2.34 52.44 29.15
C GLU A 104 3.10 51.87 27.95
N ARG A 105 4.42 52.06 27.87
CA ARG A 105 5.27 51.48 26.82
C ARG A 105 5.22 49.96 26.85
N PHE A 106 5.37 49.35 28.03
CA PHE A 106 5.27 47.91 28.21
C PHE A 106 3.89 47.36 27.84
N VAL A 107 2.79 48.06 28.19
CA VAL A 107 1.42 47.66 27.80
C VAL A 107 1.20 47.78 26.29
N LYS A 108 1.73 48.83 25.64
CA LYS A 108 1.66 49.01 24.19
C LYS A 108 2.45 47.91 23.47
N GLU A 109 3.70 47.67 23.86
CA GLU A 109 4.52 46.60 23.29
C GLU A 109 3.91 45.21 23.52
N ALA A 110 3.38 44.93 24.72
CA ALA A 110 2.71 43.66 25.01
C ALA A 110 1.39 43.51 24.26
N ALA A 111 0.70 44.61 23.90
CA ALA A 111 -0.47 44.59 23.03
C ALA A 111 -0.09 44.36 21.57
N GLU A 112 0.98 44.98 21.08
CA GLU A 112 1.54 44.81 19.73
C GLU A 112 2.03 43.36 19.51
N ARG A 113 2.80 42.80 20.45
CA ARG A 113 3.22 41.39 20.42
C ARG A 113 2.01 40.45 20.38
N LYS A 114 1.01 40.67 21.24
CA LYS A 114 -0.26 39.90 21.24
C LYS A 114 -1.11 40.11 19.99
N ALA A 115 -0.97 41.23 19.29
CA ALA A 115 -1.62 41.46 18.00
C ALA A 115 -0.92 40.66 16.89
N ALA A 116 0.41 40.68 16.84
CA ALA A 116 1.20 39.87 15.93
C ALA A 116 0.97 38.36 16.12
N GLU A 117 0.99 37.86 17.35
CA GLU A 117 0.64 36.47 17.70
C GLU A 117 -0.76 36.09 17.18
N LYS A 118 -1.78 36.93 17.41
CA LYS A 118 -3.14 36.72 16.90
C LYS A 118 -3.18 36.73 15.37
N GLU A 119 -2.45 37.63 14.72
CA GLU A 119 -2.34 37.64 13.27
C GLU A 119 -1.72 36.35 12.72
N GLU A 120 -0.67 35.83 13.34
CA GLU A 120 -0.04 34.57 12.94
C GLU A 120 -0.99 33.38 13.13
N ILE A 121 -1.68 33.30 14.27
CA ILE A 121 -2.72 32.29 14.53
C ILE A 121 -3.82 32.38 13.46
N ILE A 122 -4.25 33.58 13.09
CA ILE A 122 -5.25 33.81 12.02
C ILE A 122 -4.70 33.42 10.64
N LYS A 123 -3.42 33.71 10.33
CA LYS A 123 -2.74 33.32 9.07
C LYS A 123 -2.64 31.79 8.97
N GLN A 124 -2.25 31.11 10.05
CA GLN A 124 -2.22 29.65 10.13
C GLN A 124 -3.61 29.03 10.00
N ALA A 125 -4.62 29.53 10.73
CA ALA A 125 -6.00 29.06 10.64
C ALA A 125 -6.57 29.19 9.21
N LYS A 126 -6.31 30.32 8.53
CA LYS A 126 -6.67 30.53 7.12
C LYS A 126 -6.01 29.50 6.20
N ARG A 127 -4.73 29.16 6.39
CA ARG A 127 -4.03 28.09 5.65
C ARG A 127 -4.67 26.71 5.90
N PHE A 128 -4.96 26.34 7.15
CA PHE A 128 -5.61 25.06 7.45
C PHE A 128 -7.02 24.94 6.85
N ILE A 129 -7.80 26.03 6.83
CA ILE A 129 -9.11 26.07 6.16
C ILE A 129 -8.96 25.87 4.65
N LEU A 130 -7.96 26.50 4.01
CA LEU A 130 -7.66 26.30 2.60
C LEU A 130 -7.27 24.84 2.30
N TYR A 131 -6.36 24.25 3.09
CA TYR A 131 -5.91 22.86 2.92
C TYR A 131 -7.04 21.84 3.15
N ARG A 132 -8.12 22.21 3.86
CA ARG A 132 -9.31 21.37 4.03
C ARG A 132 -10.18 21.29 2.77
N LYS A 133 -10.06 22.23 1.81
CA LYS A 133 -10.87 22.24 0.58
C LYS A 133 -10.57 21.05 -0.34
N PRO A 134 -11.58 20.47 -1.03
CA PRO A 134 -11.40 19.26 -1.86
C PRO A 134 -10.54 19.45 -3.10
N MET A 135 -10.39 20.70 -3.58
CA MET A 135 -9.47 21.04 -4.67
C MET A 135 -8.02 21.11 -4.18
N CYS A 136 -7.74 21.88 -3.12
CA CYS A 136 -6.43 21.91 -2.46
C CYS A 136 -5.94 20.51 -2.04
N ARG A 137 -6.83 19.66 -1.53
CA ARG A 137 -6.51 18.26 -1.23
C ARG A 137 -6.01 17.46 -2.43
N ARG A 138 -6.55 17.68 -3.62
CA ARG A 138 -6.11 17.02 -4.86
C ARG A 138 -4.81 17.60 -5.40
N ILE A 139 -4.61 18.91 -5.28
CA ILE A 139 -3.31 19.54 -5.57
C ILE A 139 -2.23 18.94 -4.65
N ASN A 140 -2.53 18.74 -3.36
CA ASN A 140 -1.61 18.15 -2.39
C ASN A 140 -1.38 16.65 -2.63
N GLN A 141 -2.36 15.92 -3.17
CA GLN A 141 -2.17 14.56 -3.67
C GLN A 141 -1.27 14.53 -4.91
N GLY A 142 -1.44 15.47 -5.85
CA GLY A 142 -0.53 15.66 -6.98
C GLY A 142 0.90 15.96 -6.55
N LEU A 143 1.06 16.84 -5.55
CA LEU A 143 2.35 17.15 -4.93
C LEU A 143 3.00 15.89 -4.31
N LEU A 144 2.26 15.14 -3.48
CA LEU A 144 2.74 13.89 -2.90
C LEU A 144 3.17 12.87 -3.98
N ILE A 145 2.38 12.72 -5.06
CA ILE A 145 2.73 11.85 -6.19
C ILE A 145 4.01 12.32 -6.89
N SER A 146 4.23 13.64 -7.04
CA SER A 146 5.47 14.17 -7.62
C SER A 146 6.70 13.99 -6.72
N GLU A 147 6.54 14.06 -5.40
CA GLU A 147 7.59 13.71 -4.44
C GLU A 147 7.96 12.22 -4.56
N CYS A 148 6.97 11.32 -4.60
CA CYS A 148 7.19 9.89 -4.80
C CYS A 148 7.89 9.56 -6.13
N TYR A 149 7.61 10.30 -7.22
CA TYR A 149 8.36 10.12 -8.47
C TYR A 149 9.82 10.61 -8.35
N ARG A 150 10.09 11.74 -7.67
CA ARG A 150 11.46 12.19 -7.41
C ARG A 150 12.26 11.16 -6.58
N GLU A 151 11.62 10.56 -5.59
CA GLU A 151 12.22 9.47 -4.79
C GLU A 151 12.47 8.21 -5.64
N LEU A 152 11.53 7.84 -6.51
CA LEU A 152 11.70 6.71 -7.43
C LEU A 152 12.87 6.94 -8.41
N ASP A 153 12.99 8.13 -8.99
CA ASP A 153 14.11 8.48 -9.87
C ASP A 153 15.47 8.42 -9.15
N ALA A 154 15.52 8.82 -7.87
CA ALA A 154 16.70 8.68 -7.03
C ALA A 154 17.03 7.20 -6.73
N GLN A 155 16.03 6.37 -6.43
CA GLN A 155 16.19 4.92 -6.23
C GLN A 155 16.65 4.21 -7.50
N LEU A 156 16.16 4.61 -8.67
CA LEU A 156 16.59 4.08 -9.97
C LEU A 156 18.06 4.40 -10.24
N LYS A 157 18.47 5.67 -10.08
CA LYS A 157 19.88 6.08 -10.20
C LYS A 157 20.79 5.34 -9.21
N PHE A 158 20.37 5.20 -7.96
CA PHE A 158 21.12 4.42 -6.96
C PHE A 158 21.27 2.94 -7.37
N ARG A 159 20.18 2.32 -7.85
CA ARG A 159 20.22 0.95 -8.37
C ARG A 159 21.10 0.80 -9.62
N GLU A 160 21.20 1.83 -10.45
CA GLU A 160 22.13 1.86 -11.58
C GLU A 160 23.59 1.99 -11.13
N THR A 161 23.89 2.78 -10.09
CA THR A 161 25.24 2.81 -9.50
C THR A 161 25.63 1.47 -8.88
N LEU A 162 24.74 0.80 -8.13
CA LEU A 162 24.99 -0.56 -7.62
C LEU A 162 25.27 -1.55 -8.76
N LYS A 163 24.42 -1.57 -9.79
CA LYS A 163 24.64 -2.42 -10.99
C LYS A 163 25.94 -2.15 -11.74
N ASN A 164 26.60 -1.02 -11.52
CA ASN A 164 27.90 -0.73 -12.13
C ASN A 164 29.04 -1.21 -11.22
N ILE A 165 28.92 -1.00 -9.91
CA ILE A 165 29.81 -1.59 -8.89
C ILE A 165 29.81 -3.13 -9.01
N ASP A 166 28.64 -3.77 -9.10
CA ASP A 166 28.49 -5.22 -9.29
C ASP A 166 29.28 -5.74 -10.52
N LYS A 167 29.32 -4.95 -11.62
CA LYS A 167 30.09 -5.30 -12.83
C LYS A 167 31.58 -5.08 -12.63
N GLU A 168 31.97 -4.00 -11.98
CA GLU A 168 33.37 -3.67 -11.70
C GLU A 168 34.00 -4.72 -10.78
N GLU A 169 33.28 -5.16 -9.74
CA GLU A 169 33.65 -6.29 -8.89
C GLU A 169 33.73 -7.61 -9.66
N ALA A 170 32.74 -7.93 -10.50
CA ALA A 170 32.76 -9.13 -11.34
C ALA A 170 33.93 -9.13 -12.35
N ILE A 171 34.27 -7.97 -12.92
CA ILE A 171 35.44 -7.79 -13.80
C ILE A 171 36.73 -7.95 -13.00
N ALA A 172 36.83 -7.38 -11.79
CA ALA A 172 37.98 -7.53 -10.91
C ALA A 172 38.21 -9.01 -10.53
N TYR A 173 37.15 -9.73 -10.17
CA TYR A 173 37.18 -11.15 -9.82
C TYR A 173 37.55 -12.05 -11.01
N MET A 174 36.99 -11.79 -12.20
CA MET A 174 37.41 -12.47 -13.44
C MET A 174 38.89 -12.19 -13.76
N ASN A 175 39.40 -11.02 -13.43
CA ASN A 175 40.80 -10.67 -13.64
C ASN A 175 41.74 -11.26 -12.55
N SER A 176 41.28 -11.53 -11.33
CA SER A 176 42.05 -12.35 -10.37
C SER A 176 42.11 -13.81 -10.81
N ILE A 177 40.98 -14.41 -11.24
CA ILE A 177 40.97 -15.78 -11.78
C ILE A 177 41.97 -15.92 -12.95
N LYS A 178 41.95 -15.00 -13.92
CA LYS A 178 42.92 -15.00 -15.03
C LYS A 178 44.36 -14.95 -14.55
N LYS A 179 44.68 -14.10 -13.55
CA LYS A 179 46.04 -14.02 -12.97
C LYS A 179 46.44 -15.33 -12.29
N ASP A 180 45.53 -15.99 -11.60
CA ASP A 180 45.83 -17.24 -10.89
C ASP A 180 45.91 -18.46 -11.83
N VAL A 181 45.17 -18.46 -12.94
CA VAL A 181 45.36 -19.41 -14.06
C VAL A 181 46.74 -19.23 -14.69
N VAL A 182 47.15 -17.98 -14.99
CA VAL A 182 48.50 -17.71 -15.54
C VAL A 182 49.61 -18.19 -14.59
N LYS A 183 49.52 -17.88 -13.28
CA LYS A 183 50.44 -18.41 -12.26
C LYS A 183 50.46 -19.94 -12.19
N PHE A 184 49.32 -20.60 -12.44
CA PHE A 184 49.23 -22.05 -12.47
C PHE A 184 49.92 -22.62 -13.72
N GLU A 185 49.69 -22.04 -14.90
CA GLU A 185 50.40 -22.42 -16.13
C GLU A 185 51.91 -22.21 -16.03
N GLU A 186 52.36 -21.11 -15.41
CA GLU A 186 53.77 -20.83 -15.11
C GLU A 186 54.37 -21.91 -14.19
N LYS A 187 53.68 -22.26 -13.10
CA LYS A 187 54.10 -23.36 -12.19
C LYS A 187 54.12 -24.71 -12.89
N MET A 188 53.18 -25.01 -13.78
CA MET A 188 53.15 -26.25 -14.54
C MET A 188 54.30 -26.32 -15.56
N LYS A 189 54.68 -25.20 -16.19
CA LYS A 189 55.89 -25.11 -17.03
C LYS A 189 57.15 -25.36 -16.20
N GLN A 190 57.31 -24.68 -15.07
CA GLN A 190 58.43 -24.90 -14.15
C GLN A 190 58.53 -26.36 -13.69
N GLN A 191 57.42 -27.00 -13.30
CA GLN A 191 57.42 -28.41 -12.92
C GLN A 191 57.78 -29.37 -14.07
N MET A 192 57.44 -29.02 -15.31
CA MET A 192 57.83 -29.80 -16.50
C MET A 192 59.31 -29.60 -16.84
N GLU A 193 59.86 -28.40 -16.66
CA GLU A 193 61.28 -28.07 -16.79
C GLU A 193 62.10 -28.81 -15.72
N ASP A 194 61.71 -28.71 -14.44
CA ASP A 194 62.21 -29.50 -13.31
C ASP A 194 62.30 -31.01 -13.61
N GLN A 195 61.22 -31.58 -14.17
CA GLN A 195 61.18 -32.99 -14.55
C GLN A 195 62.08 -33.30 -15.73
N LEU A 196 62.20 -32.39 -16.70
CA LEU A 196 63.10 -32.53 -17.83
C LEU A 196 64.56 -32.50 -17.37
N GLU A 197 64.92 -31.62 -16.43
CA GLU A 197 66.25 -31.55 -15.84
C GLU A 197 66.58 -32.79 -15.01
N LYS A 198 65.68 -33.24 -14.15
CA LYS A 198 65.84 -34.52 -13.42
C LYS A 198 66.05 -35.70 -14.37
N LYS A 199 65.32 -35.75 -15.49
CA LYS A 199 65.52 -36.75 -16.56
C LYS A 199 66.86 -36.60 -17.28
N LYS A 200 67.33 -35.38 -17.54
CA LYS A 200 68.67 -35.12 -18.11
C LYS A 200 69.77 -35.61 -17.16
N CYS A 201 69.71 -35.24 -15.88
CA CYS A 201 70.68 -35.66 -14.86
C CYS A 201 70.76 -37.18 -14.76
N TYR A 202 69.62 -37.85 -14.58
CA TYR A 202 69.56 -39.32 -14.53
C TYR A 202 70.06 -39.98 -15.83
N ALA A 203 69.76 -39.40 -17.00
CA ALA A 203 70.31 -39.88 -18.26
C ALA A 203 71.84 -39.67 -18.39
N THR A 204 72.43 -38.66 -17.76
CA THR A 204 73.89 -38.50 -17.68
C THR A 204 74.54 -39.45 -16.66
N GLU A 205 73.85 -39.76 -15.56
CA GLU A 205 74.29 -40.75 -14.57
C GLU A 205 74.30 -42.17 -15.17
N LEU A 206 73.21 -42.58 -15.83
CA LEU A 206 73.15 -43.85 -16.56
C LEU A 206 74.22 -43.95 -17.66
N LYS A 207 74.53 -42.85 -18.37
CA LYS A 207 75.62 -42.83 -19.35
C LYS A 207 76.98 -43.11 -18.70
N LYS A 208 77.27 -42.49 -17.56
CA LYS A 208 78.50 -42.79 -16.79
C LYS A 208 78.56 -44.25 -16.36
N GLN A 209 77.46 -44.80 -15.82
CA GLN A 209 77.42 -46.22 -15.43
C GLN A 209 77.61 -47.18 -16.61
N ILE A 210 77.09 -46.85 -17.80
CA ILE A 210 77.31 -47.63 -19.04
C ILE A 210 78.77 -47.51 -19.51
N GLU A 211 79.41 -46.37 -19.30
CA GLU A 211 80.81 -46.13 -19.66
C GLU A 211 81.78 -46.81 -18.67
N GLU A 212 81.51 -46.71 -17.37
CA GLU A 212 82.20 -47.42 -16.28
C GLU A 212 82.12 -48.94 -16.45
N THR A 213 80.92 -49.49 -16.73
CA THR A 213 80.75 -50.93 -16.95
C THR A 213 81.42 -51.44 -18.23
N LYS A 214 81.42 -50.64 -19.31
CA LYS A 214 82.21 -50.95 -20.52
C LYS A 214 83.71 -50.95 -20.25
N ASN A 215 84.21 -49.96 -19.50
CA ASN A 215 85.62 -49.88 -19.13
C ASN A 215 86.04 -51.04 -18.23
N ALA A 216 85.17 -51.46 -17.30
CA ALA A 216 85.40 -52.64 -16.45
C ALA A 216 85.35 -53.96 -17.25
N ALA A 217 84.46 -54.09 -18.23
CA ALA A 217 84.44 -55.24 -19.13
C ALA A 217 85.71 -55.30 -20.01
N ALA A 218 86.10 -54.18 -20.63
CA ALA A 218 87.32 -54.08 -21.43
C ALA A 218 88.63 -54.21 -20.62
N ALA A 219 88.58 -54.03 -19.29
CA ALA A 219 89.67 -54.38 -18.39
C ALA A 219 89.73 -55.90 -18.18
N LYS A 220 88.59 -56.55 -17.89
CA LYS A 220 88.51 -58.01 -17.74
C LYS A 220 88.90 -58.77 -19.00
N GLU A 221 88.45 -58.35 -20.18
CA GLU A 221 88.87 -58.95 -21.45
C GLU A 221 90.40 -58.91 -21.65
N ARG A 222 91.09 -57.92 -21.09
CA ARG A 222 92.56 -57.85 -21.10
C ARG A 222 93.20 -58.74 -20.04
N GLU A 223 92.65 -58.78 -18.83
CA GLU A 223 93.11 -59.67 -17.75
C GLU A 223 92.96 -61.15 -18.17
N GLU A 224 91.83 -61.50 -18.77
CA GLU A 224 91.55 -62.83 -19.34
C GLU A 224 92.50 -63.15 -20.50
N PHE A 225 92.72 -62.22 -21.45
CA PHE A 225 93.67 -62.41 -22.55
C PHE A 225 95.14 -62.52 -22.09
N GLU A 226 95.55 -61.78 -21.05
CA GLU A 226 96.88 -61.91 -20.46
C GLU A 226 97.05 -63.23 -19.68
N ALA A 227 95.98 -63.72 -19.04
CA ALA A 227 95.97 -65.05 -18.41
C ALA A 227 96.03 -66.18 -19.44
N GLU A 228 95.20 -66.15 -20.49
CA GLU A 228 95.26 -67.13 -21.61
C GLU A 228 96.66 -67.17 -22.24
N LYS A 229 97.30 -66.02 -22.41
CA LYS A 229 98.66 -65.92 -22.95
C LYS A 229 99.71 -66.52 -22.01
N GLN A 230 99.55 -66.39 -20.69
CA GLN A 230 100.39 -67.08 -19.72
C GLN A 230 100.15 -68.60 -19.74
N ASP A 231 98.90 -69.06 -19.82
CA ASP A 231 98.57 -70.48 -19.89
C ASP A 231 99.00 -71.15 -21.19
N GLN A 232 98.96 -70.44 -22.32
CA GLN A 232 99.59 -70.91 -23.56
C GLN A 232 101.11 -71.07 -23.40
N ALA A 233 101.80 -70.13 -22.74
CA ALA A 233 103.22 -70.26 -22.44
C ALA A 233 103.52 -71.43 -21.48
N ASN A 234 102.69 -71.62 -20.46
CA ASN A 234 102.75 -72.75 -19.54
C ASN A 234 102.57 -74.09 -20.29
N MET A 235 101.55 -74.20 -21.15
CA MET A 235 101.35 -75.40 -21.99
C MET A 235 102.53 -75.67 -22.94
N ILE A 236 103.09 -74.64 -23.58
CA ILE A 236 104.27 -74.79 -24.45
C ILE A 236 105.45 -75.36 -23.65
N LYS A 237 105.65 -74.89 -22.41
CA LYS A 237 106.68 -75.42 -21.52
C LYS A 237 106.39 -76.87 -21.11
N TYR A 238 105.18 -77.19 -20.65
CA TYR A 238 104.80 -78.58 -20.35
C TYR A 238 104.97 -79.52 -21.56
N LEU A 239 104.70 -79.04 -22.78
CA LEU A 239 104.93 -79.81 -24.02
C LEU A 239 106.42 -79.96 -24.39
N GLN A 240 107.31 -79.12 -23.86
CA GLN A 240 108.76 -79.30 -23.94
C GLN A 240 109.21 -80.32 -22.89
N ASP A 241 108.81 -80.14 -21.62
CA ASP A 241 109.09 -81.06 -20.51
C ASP A 241 108.63 -82.50 -20.84
N ILE A 242 107.45 -82.66 -21.44
CA ILE A 242 106.92 -83.95 -21.92
C ILE A 242 107.81 -84.54 -23.02
N LYS A 243 108.28 -83.76 -24.01
CA LYS A 243 109.16 -84.27 -25.08
C LYS A 243 110.53 -84.69 -24.57
N GLU A 244 111.09 -83.97 -23.60
CA GLU A 244 112.33 -84.35 -22.93
C GLU A 244 112.13 -85.65 -22.12
N TYR A 245 111.02 -85.76 -21.39
CA TYR A 245 110.66 -86.99 -20.69
C TYR A 245 110.38 -88.17 -21.63
N GLU A 246 109.74 -87.94 -22.79
CA GLU A 246 109.56 -88.95 -23.84
C GLU A 246 110.89 -89.39 -24.45
N ALA A 247 111.85 -88.48 -24.67
CA ALA A 247 113.18 -88.82 -25.14
C ALA A 247 113.98 -89.63 -24.11
N GLN A 248 113.90 -89.27 -22.83
CA GLN A 248 114.45 -90.06 -21.72
C GLN A 248 113.77 -91.44 -21.62
N GLN A 249 112.44 -91.49 -21.74
CA GLN A 249 111.68 -92.74 -21.81
C GLN A 249 112.00 -93.57 -23.06
N LEU A 250 112.40 -92.95 -24.18
CA LEU A 250 112.86 -93.68 -25.37
C LEU A 250 114.25 -94.29 -25.14
N GLN A 251 115.16 -93.58 -24.46
CA GLN A 251 116.42 -94.18 -24.01
C GLN A 251 116.18 -95.31 -23.00
N ASN A 252 115.34 -95.09 -21.99
CA ASN A 252 115.01 -96.09 -20.97
C ASN A 252 114.28 -97.30 -21.59
N LYS A 253 113.40 -97.10 -22.57
CA LYS A 253 112.80 -98.17 -23.39
C LYS A 253 113.86 -98.89 -24.22
N LYS A 254 114.84 -98.19 -24.81
CA LYS A 254 115.95 -98.83 -25.56
C LYS A 254 116.89 -99.64 -24.66
N GLN A 255 117.07 -99.23 -23.40
CA GLN A 255 117.76 -100.02 -22.38
C GLN A 255 116.91 -101.22 -21.93
N LYS A 256 115.66 -100.99 -21.51
CA LYS A 256 114.70 -102.04 -21.14
C LYS A 256 114.45 -103.02 -22.28
N LEU A 257 114.51 -102.64 -23.55
CA LEU A 257 114.34 -103.57 -24.68
C LEU A 257 115.54 -104.50 -24.83
N LYS A 258 116.77 -104.07 -24.51
CA LYS A 258 117.92 -104.98 -24.36
C LYS A 258 117.77 -105.92 -23.17
N GLN A 259 116.88 -105.60 -22.23
CA GLN A 259 116.57 -106.39 -21.04
C GLN A 259 115.42 -107.36 -21.34
N PHE A 260 114.31 -106.91 -21.94
CA PHE A 260 113.26 -107.76 -22.52
C PHE A 260 113.77 -108.72 -23.61
N PHE A 261 114.81 -108.39 -24.37
CA PHE A 261 115.47 -109.38 -25.25
C PHE A 261 116.28 -110.44 -24.51
N LYS A 262 116.44 -110.34 -23.18
CA LYS A 262 116.75 -111.47 -22.29
C LYS A 262 115.47 -112.04 -21.71
N ASP A 263 114.65 -111.20 -21.08
CA ASP A 263 113.51 -111.64 -20.25
C ASP A 263 112.42 -112.36 -21.08
N ALA A 264 112.22 -112.01 -22.36
CA ALA A 264 111.30 -112.72 -23.27
C ALA A 264 111.87 -114.06 -23.81
N ILE A 265 113.18 -114.30 -23.68
CA ILE A 265 113.77 -115.65 -23.84
C ILE A 265 113.36 -116.54 -22.65
N ASP A 266 112.97 -115.94 -21.51
CA ASP A 266 112.51 -116.63 -20.30
C ASP A 266 110.98 -116.68 -20.15
N GLU A 267 110.23 -115.58 -20.37
CA GLU A 267 108.75 -115.57 -20.24
C GLU A 267 108.00 -116.41 -21.28
N LYS A 268 108.60 -116.60 -22.47
CA LYS A 268 108.06 -117.52 -23.50
C LYS A 268 108.06 -119.00 -23.06
N LYS A 269 108.50 -119.29 -21.82
CA LYS A 269 108.44 -120.58 -21.14
C LYS A 269 107.22 -120.72 -20.19
N GLN A 270 106.38 -119.69 -20.01
CA GLN A 270 105.29 -119.68 -19.01
C GLN A 270 103.87 -119.43 -19.54
N PHE A 271 103.64 -118.55 -20.52
CA PHE A 271 102.27 -118.05 -20.80
C PHE A 271 101.28 -119.07 -21.40
N ASP A 272 101.72 -120.27 -21.82
CA ASP A 272 100.89 -121.30 -22.47
C ASP A 272 99.87 -122.01 -21.52
N LEU A 273 99.32 -121.34 -20.49
CA LEU A 273 98.64 -121.98 -19.35
C LEU A 273 97.18 -121.58 -19.01
N GLU A 274 96.70 -120.33 -19.17
CA GLU A 274 95.55 -119.83 -18.35
C GLU A 274 94.18 -119.51 -19.03
N LEU A 275 94.12 -119.06 -20.29
CA LEU A 275 93.02 -118.21 -20.83
C LEU A 275 91.64 -118.90 -21.12
N LYS A 276 90.75 -119.15 -20.12
CA LYS A 276 89.48 -119.93 -20.36
C LYS A 276 88.18 -119.66 -19.49
N HIS A 277 87.78 -118.41 -19.10
CA HIS A 277 86.85 -118.22 -17.93
C HIS A 277 85.33 -117.81 -18.03
N GLU A 278 84.89 -116.60 -18.42
CA GLU A 278 83.58 -115.98 -17.94
C GLU A 278 82.68 -115.29 -19.02
N GLU A 279 81.36 -115.05 -18.75
CA GLU A 279 80.41 -114.39 -19.70
C GLU A 279 79.19 -113.55 -19.13
N GLU A 280 78.03 -114.14 -18.73
CA GLU A 280 76.68 -113.50 -18.70
C GLU A 280 76.31 -112.48 -17.57
N PHE A 281 75.28 -111.61 -17.77
CA PHE A 281 74.58 -110.92 -16.63
C PHE A 281 73.13 -110.34 -16.79
N GLU A 282 72.82 -109.39 -17.69
CA GLU A 282 71.99 -108.18 -17.34
C GLU A 282 70.49 -108.03 -17.82
N ASP A 283 69.82 -106.98 -17.30
CA ASP A 283 68.47 -106.37 -17.55
C ASP A 283 67.19 -107.10 -17.08
N ARG A 284 66.21 -106.33 -16.55
CA ARG A 284 65.16 -106.82 -15.63
C ARG A 284 63.80 -106.07 -15.49
N ALA A 285 63.55 -104.80 -15.89
CA ALA A 285 62.35 -104.05 -15.42
C ALA A 285 61.75 -102.90 -16.31
N TYR A 286 60.46 -102.52 -16.11
CA TYR A 286 59.81 -101.39 -16.83
C TYR A 286 58.56 -100.69 -16.17
N GLU A 287 57.58 -100.25 -16.97
CA GLU A 287 56.68 -99.06 -16.92
C GLU A 287 56.58 -98.21 -15.62
N ILE A 288 55.83 -98.66 -14.61
CA ILE A 288 55.33 -97.94 -13.40
C ILE A 288 54.58 -96.58 -13.60
N TYR A 289 54.79 -95.81 -14.68
CA TYR A 289 54.65 -94.33 -14.66
C TYR A 289 53.26 -93.69 -14.94
N ARG A 290 52.18 -94.44 -15.19
CA ARG A 290 51.08 -93.95 -16.08
C ARG A 290 49.85 -93.20 -15.49
N ASN A 291 49.55 -93.29 -14.19
CA ASN A 291 48.17 -93.11 -13.70
C ASN A 291 47.65 -91.71 -13.27
N ALA A 292 48.47 -90.65 -13.17
CA ALA A 292 48.13 -89.49 -12.32
C ALA A 292 47.16 -88.41 -12.88
N LYS A 293 46.79 -88.40 -14.17
CA LYS A 293 46.47 -87.15 -14.90
C LYS A 293 45.02 -86.60 -14.83
N LEU A 294 44.03 -87.34 -14.34
CA LEU A 294 42.59 -87.08 -14.67
C LEU A 294 41.77 -86.17 -13.70
N ARG A 295 42.30 -85.73 -12.55
CA ARG A 295 41.46 -85.28 -11.41
C ARG A 295 40.96 -83.83 -11.43
N ILE A 296 41.53 -82.93 -12.25
CA ILE A 296 41.50 -81.47 -12.00
C ILE A 296 40.28 -80.71 -12.57
N GLN A 297 39.67 -81.14 -13.67
CA GLN A 297 38.78 -80.28 -14.48
C GLN A 297 37.39 -79.91 -13.91
N LYS A 298 36.95 -80.46 -12.76
CA LYS A 298 35.52 -80.38 -12.35
C LYS A 298 35.10 -79.14 -11.55
N LEU A 299 36.01 -78.35 -10.99
CA LEU A 299 35.66 -77.33 -9.97
C LEU A 299 35.15 -75.97 -10.51
N HIS A 300 35.35 -75.63 -11.78
CA HIS A 300 35.42 -74.22 -12.18
C HIS A 300 34.07 -73.52 -12.55
N LYS A 301 32.92 -74.21 -12.54
CA LYS A 301 31.65 -73.69 -13.11
C LYS A 301 30.65 -73.05 -12.14
N ALA A 302 30.84 -73.12 -10.82
CA ALA A 302 29.77 -72.85 -9.86
C ALA A 302 29.55 -71.37 -9.41
N VAL A 303 30.48 -70.45 -9.73
CA VAL A 303 30.59 -69.17 -8.98
C VAL A 303 29.79 -67.99 -9.58
N LYS A 304 29.53 -67.96 -10.89
CA LYS A 304 29.11 -66.74 -11.63
C LYS A 304 27.63 -66.33 -11.56
N LEU A 305 26.83 -66.81 -10.59
CA LEU A 305 25.37 -66.65 -10.61
C LEU A 305 24.73 -65.91 -9.42
N LYS A 306 25.50 -65.42 -8.44
CA LYS A 306 24.96 -64.77 -7.22
C LYS A 306 25.06 -63.24 -7.13
N GLU A 307 25.70 -62.56 -8.09
CA GLU A 307 25.99 -61.11 -8.00
C GLU A 307 24.88 -60.17 -8.53
N LYS A 308 23.65 -60.67 -8.78
CA LYS A 308 22.59 -59.89 -9.45
C LYS A 308 21.41 -59.43 -8.59
N GLU A 309 21.31 -59.87 -7.34
CA GLU A 309 20.08 -59.68 -6.52
C GLU A 309 20.17 -58.52 -5.49
N GLU A 310 21.37 -57.95 -5.26
CA GLU A 310 21.61 -57.01 -4.14
C GLU A 310 21.60 -55.52 -4.51
N ARG A 311 21.36 -55.15 -5.78
CA ARG A 311 21.28 -53.73 -6.19
C ARG A 311 19.87 -53.17 -6.05
N GLU A 312 19.77 -52.15 -5.21
CA GLU A 312 18.66 -51.20 -5.12
C GLU A 312 17.27 -51.79 -4.75
N GLN A 313 17.25 -52.73 -3.81
CA GLN A 313 16.42 -52.46 -2.62
C GLN A 313 16.93 -51.16 -1.97
N ARG A 314 16.29 -50.01 -2.23
CA ARG A 314 16.38 -48.77 -1.42
C ARG A 314 15.52 -47.65 -2.01
N ILE A 315 15.06 -46.75 -1.11
CA ILE A 315 14.98 -45.28 -1.31
C ILE A 315 14.23 -44.84 -2.58
N GLN A 316 12.97 -44.37 -2.54
CA GLN A 316 12.14 -43.89 -1.42
C GLN A 316 10.67 -44.32 -1.66
N ILE A 317 9.89 -44.81 -0.69
CA ILE A 317 9.70 -44.37 0.71
C ILE A 317 9.21 -42.92 0.80
N ILE A 318 7.88 -42.78 0.88
CA ILE A 318 7.18 -41.79 1.73
C ILE A 318 7.74 -40.35 1.67
N THR A 319 7.43 -39.66 0.58
CA THR A 319 6.99 -38.24 0.63
C THR A 319 5.60 -38.21 -0.03
N GLU A 320 4.58 -38.65 0.70
CA GLU A 320 3.62 -37.78 1.41
C GLU A 320 2.37 -37.56 0.53
N ARG A 321 1.23 -38.15 0.89
CA ARG A 321 0.31 -37.62 1.93
C ARG A 321 0.03 -36.13 1.73
N TYR A 322 -1.14 -35.83 1.17
CA TYR A 322 -2.15 -34.88 1.67
C TYR A 322 -3.18 -34.74 0.54
N SER A 323 -4.22 -35.57 0.52
CA SER A 323 -5.46 -35.45 1.32
C SER A 323 -6.58 -34.83 0.49
N GLU A 324 -7.56 -35.66 0.15
CA GLU A 324 -8.95 -35.42 0.57
C GLU A 324 -9.41 -33.96 0.64
N LEU A 325 -9.77 -33.36 -0.50
CA LEU A 325 -10.68 -32.21 -0.49
C LEU A 325 -11.70 -32.28 -1.63
N LEU A 326 -12.72 -33.10 -1.34
CA LEU A 326 -14.11 -32.96 -1.74
C LEU A 326 -14.44 -32.61 -3.20
N LYS A 327 -14.85 -33.65 -3.93
CA LYS A 327 -15.79 -33.54 -5.06
C LYS A 327 -17.11 -32.94 -4.55
N SER A 328 -17.34 -31.65 -4.75
CA SER A 328 -18.60 -30.99 -4.42
C SER A 328 -19.73 -31.42 -5.37
N LYS A 329 -20.89 -31.78 -4.80
CA LYS A 329 -22.16 -32.04 -5.51
C LYS A 329 -23.24 -31.08 -4.98
N VAL A 330 -24.39 -31.10 -5.67
CA VAL A 330 -25.71 -30.56 -5.29
C VAL A 330 -25.94 -29.10 -5.66
N ASP A 331 -26.63 -28.92 -6.80
CA ASP A 331 -27.50 -27.79 -7.11
C ASP A 331 -28.90 -28.35 -7.42
N MET A 332 -29.90 -28.04 -6.58
CA MET A 332 -31.34 -28.19 -6.86
C MET A 332 -32.10 -27.30 -5.88
N GLY A 333 -32.90 -26.35 -6.38
CA GLY A 333 -33.69 -25.44 -5.55
C GLY A 333 -34.87 -24.81 -6.30
N GLU A 334 -36.08 -25.20 -5.88
CA GLU A 334 -37.35 -24.44 -5.86
C GLU A 334 -37.81 -23.70 -7.15
N GLN A 335 -38.94 -24.06 -7.79
CA GLN A 335 -40.34 -23.97 -7.32
C GLN A 335 -40.82 -22.56 -6.94
N LEU A 336 -41.53 -21.85 -7.84
CA LEU A 336 -42.49 -20.80 -7.50
C LEU A 336 -43.36 -20.37 -8.72
N LEU A 337 -44.58 -19.88 -8.43
CA LEU A 337 -45.55 -19.17 -9.30
C LEU A 337 -46.44 -19.95 -10.33
N LYS A 338 -47.72 -20.04 -9.93
CA LYS A 338 -48.98 -19.71 -10.66
C LYS A 338 -49.80 -20.82 -11.33
N LYS A 339 -51.02 -21.00 -10.76
CA LYS A 339 -52.09 -21.90 -11.22
C LYS A 339 -53.48 -21.42 -10.70
N ALA A 340 -53.88 -20.19 -11.02
CA ALA A 340 -55.10 -19.56 -10.45
C ALA A 340 -55.69 -18.49 -11.39
N GLN A 341 -56.57 -18.87 -12.34
CA GLN A 341 -57.09 -17.91 -13.34
C GLN A 341 -58.37 -18.31 -14.14
N GLN A 342 -59.27 -19.17 -13.61
CA GLN A 342 -60.43 -19.69 -14.39
C GLN A 342 -61.72 -19.85 -13.55
N GLU A 343 -62.38 -18.76 -13.13
CA GLU A 343 -63.43 -18.82 -12.10
C GLU A 343 -64.47 -17.66 -12.15
N GLN A 344 -65.05 -17.29 -13.32
CA GLN A 344 -65.82 -16.02 -13.43
C GLN A 344 -66.99 -15.85 -14.45
N GLU A 345 -67.76 -16.87 -14.88
CA GLU A 345 -68.66 -16.72 -16.07
C GLU A 345 -70.22 -16.90 -15.91
N GLU A 346 -70.82 -17.08 -14.72
CA GLU A 346 -72.20 -17.67 -14.63
C GLU A 346 -73.45 -16.76 -14.39
N GLN A 347 -73.38 -15.43 -14.17
CA GLN A 347 -74.43 -14.68 -13.42
C GLN A 347 -75.58 -13.91 -14.17
N TYR A 348 -76.05 -14.27 -15.38
CA TYR A 348 -76.79 -13.27 -16.20
C TYR A 348 -78.36 -13.19 -16.20
N GLN A 349 -79.15 -14.27 -16.20
CA GLN A 349 -80.45 -14.34 -16.94
C GLN A 349 -81.67 -13.45 -16.51
N GLU A 350 -82.75 -14.01 -15.91
CA GLU A 350 -84.12 -13.42 -15.79
C GLU A 350 -84.22 -12.07 -15.03
N LYS A 351 -85.24 -11.23 -15.39
CA LYS A 351 -85.69 -10.01 -14.68
C LYS A 351 -87.19 -9.57 -14.84
N GLN A 352 -87.99 -9.98 -15.85
CA GLN A 352 -89.06 -9.09 -16.41
C GLN A 352 -90.51 -9.66 -16.44
N ARG A 353 -91.49 -9.13 -15.66
CA ARG A 353 -92.91 -9.59 -15.61
C ARG A 353 -93.94 -8.48 -15.21
N ILE A 354 -95.25 -8.82 -15.22
CA ILE A 354 -96.43 -8.17 -14.55
C ILE A 354 -97.09 -6.93 -15.21
N ARG A 355 -98.44 -6.93 -15.35
CA ARG A 355 -99.45 -5.80 -15.41
C ARG A 355 -100.84 -6.30 -15.89
N LYS A 356 -101.97 -5.63 -15.57
CA LYS A 356 -103.36 -5.89 -16.07
C LYS A 356 -104.42 -4.79 -15.68
N GLU A 357 -105.71 -5.02 -15.95
CA GLU A 357 -106.94 -4.15 -15.90
C GLU A 357 -107.22 -3.29 -14.63
N ARG A 358 -108.00 -2.19 -14.80
CA ARG A 358 -108.70 -1.38 -13.76
C ARG A 358 -109.73 -0.34 -14.32
N GLU A 359 -111.01 -0.69 -14.54
CA GLU A 359 -111.96 0.14 -15.36
C GLU A 359 -113.10 0.95 -14.66
N ASN A 360 -114.36 0.48 -14.63
CA ASN A 360 -115.57 1.34 -14.83
C ASN A 360 -116.74 1.19 -13.81
N GLN A 361 -117.34 2.32 -13.37
CA GLN A 361 -118.51 2.44 -12.44
C GLN A 361 -119.53 3.59 -12.79
N MET A 362 -119.60 4.04 -14.05
CA MET A 362 -119.71 5.47 -14.45
C MET A 362 -121.10 6.07 -14.87
N ARG A 363 -122.22 6.00 -14.14
CA ARG A 363 -123.50 6.61 -14.68
C ARG A 363 -124.52 7.27 -13.74
N LYS A 364 -124.68 6.88 -12.47
CA LYS A 364 -125.71 7.54 -11.62
C LYS A 364 -125.30 8.94 -11.17
N GLU A 365 -124.02 9.26 -11.27
CA GLU A 365 -123.38 10.51 -10.83
C GLU A 365 -123.77 11.77 -11.64
N LEU A 366 -124.85 11.72 -12.44
CA LEU A 366 -125.10 12.66 -13.55
C LEU A 366 -126.34 13.58 -13.34
N GLN A 367 -127.18 13.34 -12.33
CA GLN A 367 -128.36 14.18 -12.05
C GLN A 367 -128.24 15.07 -10.80
N ASP A 368 -127.73 14.55 -9.68
CA ASP A 368 -127.39 15.39 -8.51
C ASP A 368 -126.42 16.51 -8.93
N TYR A 369 -125.48 16.15 -9.80
CA TYR A 369 -124.59 17.01 -10.58
C TYR A 369 -125.24 18.27 -11.17
N GLN A 370 -126.51 18.25 -11.60
CA GLN A 370 -127.13 19.44 -12.21
C GLN A 370 -127.56 20.51 -11.20
N LEU A 371 -128.05 20.09 -10.02
CA LEU A 371 -128.35 21.01 -8.92
C LEU A 371 -127.08 21.46 -8.21
N GLU A 372 -126.11 20.55 -8.05
CA GLU A 372 -124.75 20.91 -7.66
C GLU A 372 -124.17 21.95 -8.62
N VAL A 373 -124.28 21.77 -9.95
CA VAL A 373 -123.77 22.72 -10.95
C VAL A 373 -124.34 24.14 -10.81
N LEU A 374 -125.59 24.33 -10.36
CA LEU A 374 -126.12 25.68 -10.12
C LEU A 374 -125.63 26.27 -8.80
N ALA A 375 -125.58 25.48 -7.73
CA ALA A 375 -125.04 25.92 -6.44
C ALA A 375 -123.54 26.19 -6.52
N THR A 376 -122.78 25.36 -7.24
CA THR A 376 -121.36 25.59 -7.53
C THR A 376 -121.18 26.77 -8.46
N LYS A 377 -122.03 27.03 -9.48
CA LYS A 377 -121.90 28.26 -10.29
C LYS A 377 -122.06 29.54 -9.47
N ALA A 378 -122.98 29.56 -8.51
CA ALA A 378 -123.13 30.70 -7.60
C ALA A 378 -121.91 30.86 -6.66
N LYS A 379 -121.39 29.76 -6.12
CA LYS A 379 -120.14 29.76 -5.35
C LYS A 379 -118.94 30.18 -6.20
N GLN A 380 -118.73 29.57 -7.36
CA GLN A 380 -117.71 29.90 -8.35
C GLN A 380 -117.72 31.38 -8.72
N ALA A 381 -118.88 32.02 -8.89
CA ALA A 381 -118.96 33.45 -9.20
C ALA A 381 -118.51 34.35 -8.02
N GLN A 382 -118.64 33.89 -6.79
CA GLN A 382 -118.14 34.56 -5.58
C GLN A 382 -116.65 34.24 -5.37
N GLU A 383 -116.29 32.97 -5.39
CA GLU A 383 -114.93 32.43 -5.37
C GLU A 383 -114.07 33.04 -6.49
N GLU A 384 -114.59 33.33 -7.67
CA GLU A 384 -113.88 34.04 -8.74
C GLU A 384 -113.52 35.49 -8.36
N ARG A 385 -114.36 36.19 -7.59
CA ARG A 385 -114.09 37.56 -7.12
C ARG A 385 -113.07 37.52 -5.98
N ASP A 386 -113.23 36.57 -5.06
CA ASP A 386 -112.31 36.36 -3.95
C ASP A 386 -110.95 35.86 -4.45
N MET A 387 -110.92 35.02 -5.50
CA MET A 387 -109.71 34.62 -6.21
C MET A 387 -109.09 35.76 -7.02
N LYS A 388 -109.86 36.63 -7.68
CA LYS A 388 -109.30 37.79 -8.40
C LYS A 388 -108.71 38.84 -7.44
N THR A 389 -109.33 39.06 -6.28
CA THR A 389 -108.78 39.94 -5.23
C THR A 389 -107.60 39.31 -4.49
N TRP A 390 -107.64 38.01 -4.21
CA TRP A 390 -106.49 37.25 -3.71
C TRP A 390 -105.34 37.25 -4.74
N GLU A 391 -105.60 36.97 -6.01
CA GLU A 391 -104.60 36.99 -7.09
C GLU A 391 -103.93 38.35 -7.22
N THR A 392 -104.69 39.44 -7.21
CA THR A 392 -104.13 40.79 -7.30
C THR A 392 -103.27 41.11 -6.07
N MET A 393 -103.74 40.79 -4.86
CA MET A 393 -102.92 40.88 -3.64
C MET A 393 -101.66 39.99 -3.72
N GLN A 394 -101.74 38.78 -4.28
CA GLN A 394 -100.59 37.89 -4.48
C GLN A 394 -99.64 38.42 -5.56
N ARG A 395 -100.14 39.09 -6.61
CA ARG A 395 -99.32 39.76 -7.64
C ARG A 395 -98.56 40.96 -7.02
N PHE A 396 -99.20 41.75 -6.15
CA PHE A 396 -98.49 42.79 -5.39
C PHE A 396 -97.44 42.21 -4.42
N LYS A 397 -97.79 41.20 -3.63
CA LYS A 397 -96.84 40.52 -2.71
C LYS A 397 -95.69 39.87 -3.46
N ARG A 398 -95.93 39.26 -4.63
CA ARG A 398 -94.88 38.76 -5.53
C ARG A 398 -94.04 39.91 -6.06
N SER A 399 -94.62 40.97 -6.58
CA SER A 399 -93.87 42.14 -7.09
C SER A 399 -92.96 42.75 -6.03
N GLU A 400 -93.41 42.89 -4.78
CA GLU A 400 -92.57 43.32 -3.66
C GLU A 400 -91.43 42.34 -3.37
N CYS A 401 -91.71 41.04 -3.35
CA CYS A 401 -90.68 40.01 -3.15
C CYS A 401 -89.68 39.98 -4.31
N ASP A 402 -90.14 40.12 -5.55
CA ASP A 402 -89.32 40.16 -6.78
C ASP A 402 -88.47 41.43 -6.82
N GLU A 403 -88.96 42.56 -6.30
CA GLU A 403 -88.21 43.80 -6.16
C GLU A 403 -87.14 43.70 -5.06
N LYS A 404 -87.50 43.21 -3.86
CA LYS A 404 -86.56 42.92 -2.76
C LYS A 404 -85.49 41.91 -3.19
N TYR A 405 -85.87 40.88 -3.93
CA TYR A 405 -84.95 39.91 -4.53
C TYR A 405 -84.02 40.56 -5.55
N ARG A 406 -84.53 41.43 -6.45
CA ARG A 406 -83.70 42.20 -7.40
C ARG A 406 -82.78 43.21 -6.71
N ASP A 407 -83.15 43.76 -5.55
CA ASP A 407 -82.25 44.58 -4.71
C ASP A 407 -81.17 43.72 -4.04
N GLU A 408 -81.53 42.54 -3.51
CA GLU A 408 -80.59 41.58 -2.95
C GLU A 408 -79.61 41.05 -3.99
N GLU A 409 -80.05 40.71 -5.19
CA GLU A 409 -79.17 40.34 -6.29
C GLU A 409 -78.25 41.49 -6.70
N ARG A 410 -78.76 42.73 -6.77
CA ARG A 410 -77.94 43.92 -7.04
C ARG A 410 -76.88 44.15 -5.95
N LYS A 411 -77.19 43.89 -4.68
CA LYS A 411 -76.22 43.89 -3.56
C LYS A 411 -75.20 42.75 -3.72
N LYS A 412 -75.65 41.49 -3.75
CA LYS A 412 -74.79 40.29 -3.92
C LYS A 412 -73.86 40.40 -5.15
N ASN A 413 -74.32 40.98 -6.26
CA ASN A 413 -73.53 41.18 -7.47
C ASN A 413 -72.60 42.42 -7.41
N ARG A 414 -72.89 43.40 -6.55
CA ARG A 414 -71.94 44.49 -6.19
C ARG A 414 -70.85 43.95 -5.27
N ASP A 415 -71.24 43.17 -4.26
CA ASP A 415 -70.34 42.63 -3.25
C ASP A 415 -69.34 41.65 -3.88
N LYS A 416 -69.80 40.70 -4.70
CA LYS A 416 -68.94 39.84 -5.54
C LYS A 416 -67.94 40.62 -6.40
N LYS A 417 -68.32 41.78 -6.95
CA LYS A 417 -67.41 42.64 -7.74
C LYS A 417 -66.36 43.33 -6.87
N ILE A 418 -66.70 43.66 -5.62
CA ILE A 418 -65.76 44.22 -4.64
C ILE A 418 -64.80 43.12 -4.15
N GLU A 419 -65.31 41.93 -3.84
CA GLU A 419 -64.52 40.75 -3.46
C GLU A 419 -63.52 40.38 -4.56
N TYR A 420 -63.99 40.19 -5.80
CA TYR A 420 -63.14 39.92 -6.96
C TYR A 420 -62.13 41.03 -7.25
N GLY A 421 -62.52 42.30 -7.08
CA GLY A 421 -61.60 43.44 -7.16
C GLY A 421 -60.53 43.44 -6.08
N ASN A 422 -60.83 42.90 -4.89
CA ASN A 422 -59.89 42.75 -3.79
C ASN A 422 -59.03 41.47 -3.92
N GLU A 423 -59.51 40.43 -4.60
CA GLU A 423 -58.71 39.26 -5.03
C GLU A 423 -57.69 39.66 -6.09
N ILE A 424 -58.09 40.41 -7.12
CA ILE A 424 -57.16 40.95 -8.12
C ILE A 424 -56.08 41.82 -7.46
N LYS A 425 -56.45 42.70 -6.50
CA LYS A 425 -55.47 43.51 -5.75
C LYS A 425 -54.52 42.65 -4.91
N ARG A 426 -55.01 41.59 -4.24
CA ARG A 426 -54.17 40.64 -3.50
C ARG A 426 -53.18 39.94 -4.43
N TYR A 427 -53.67 39.35 -5.53
CA TYR A 427 -52.82 38.71 -6.54
C TYR A 427 -51.78 39.66 -7.15
N ILE A 428 -52.13 40.91 -7.45
CA ILE A 428 -51.17 41.91 -7.94
C ILE A 428 -50.10 42.22 -6.88
N ASN A 429 -50.49 42.40 -5.62
CA ASN A 429 -49.55 42.66 -4.52
C ASN A 429 -48.64 41.45 -4.25
N GLU A 430 -49.18 40.24 -4.30
CA GLU A 430 -48.45 38.97 -4.21
C GLU A 430 -47.41 38.86 -5.35
N ARG A 431 -47.82 39.10 -6.61
CA ARG A 431 -46.90 39.12 -7.76
C ARG A 431 -45.83 40.23 -7.69
N ILE A 432 -46.11 41.34 -7.01
CA ILE A 432 -45.12 42.39 -6.76
C ILE A 432 -44.15 41.95 -5.65
N ALA A 433 -44.64 41.32 -4.58
CA ALA A 433 -43.81 40.77 -3.52
C ALA A 433 -42.88 39.65 -4.03
N GLU A 434 -43.43 38.68 -4.78
CA GLU A 434 -42.64 37.63 -5.47
C GLU A 434 -41.48 38.24 -6.27
N ARG A 435 -41.74 39.26 -7.09
CA ARG A 435 -40.72 39.92 -7.93
C ARG A 435 -39.69 40.70 -7.10
N ILE A 436 -40.04 41.19 -5.92
CA ILE A 436 -39.10 41.84 -5.00
C ILE A 436 -38.23 40.79 -4.31
N GLU A 437 -38.81 39.67 -3.87
CA GLU A 437 -38.07 38.55 -3.27
C GLU A 437 -37.15 37.84 -4.28
N GLU A 438 -37.59 37.71 -5.54
CA GLU A 438 -36.81 37.21 -6.67
C GLU A 438 -35.56 38.08 -6.89
N LYS A 439 -35.73 39.40 -7.05
CA LYS A 439 -34.60 40.35 -7.17
C LYS A 439 -33.66 40.32 -5.97
N LEU A 440 -34.20 40.33 -4.75
CA LEU A 440 -33.40 40.21 -3.53
C LEU A 440 -32.69 38.85 -3.42
N SER A 441 -33.14 37.83 -4.16
CA SER A 441 -32.49 36.52 -4.26
C SER A 441 -31.45 36.48 -5.37
N GLU A 442 -31.68 37.16 -6.50
CA GLU A 442 -30.68 37.40 -7.56
C GLU A 442 -29.49 38.21 -7.03
N GLU A 443 -29.73 39.28 -6.27
CA GLU A 443 -28.69 40.10 -5.63
C GLU A 443 -27.86 39.26 -4.63
N LYS A 444 -28.52 38.48 -3.76
CA LYS A 444 -27.84 37.55 -2.84
C LYS A 444 -27.06 36.47 -3.61
N ALA A 445 -27.59 35.95 -4.71
CA ALA A 445 -26.90 34.99 -5.56
C ALA A 445 -25.65 35.62 -6.20
N ALA A 446 -25.74 36.85 -6.68
CA ALA A 446 -24.62 37.60 -7.25
C ALA A 446 -23.53 37.92 -6.20
N ASP A 447 -23.87 38.13 -4.93
CA ASP A 447 -22.87 38.25 -3.87
C ASP A 447 -22.27 36.89 -3.46
N VAL A 448 -23.07 35.82 -3.48
CA VAL A 448 -22.57 34.45 -3.29
C VAL A 448 -21.62 34.02 -4.42
N THR A 449 -21.88 34.36 -5.69
CA THR A 449 -20.92 34.09 -6.79
C THR A 449 -19.63 34.88 -6.60
N LYS A 450 -19.68 36.18 -6.28
CA LYS A 450 -18.48 36.99 -5.96
C LYS A 450 -17.66 36.39 -4.80
N ILE A 451 -18.32 35.77 -3.82
CA ILE A 451 -17.65 35.05 -2.72
C ILE A 451 -16.99 33.77 -3.25
N ILE A 452 -17.70 32.97 -4.05
CA ILE A 452 -17.19 31.74 -4.68
C ILE A 452 -16.00 32.02 -5.63
N GLU A 453 -16.03 33.11 -6.39
CA GLU A 453 -14.93 33.57 -7.24
C GLU A 453 -13.68 33.91 -6.41
N LYS A 454 -13.85 34.71 -5.35
CA LYS A 454 -12.77 35.04 -4.39
C LYS A 454 -12.28 33.81 -3.60
N GLU A 455 -13.10 32.78 -3.45
CA GLU A 455 -12.75 31.49 -2.85
C GLU A 455 -11.96 30.60 -3.83
N ASN A 456 -12.36 30.57 -5.10
CA ASN A 456 -11.72 29.82 -6.18
C ASN A 456 -10.35 30.42 -6.54
N GLN A 457 -10.23 31.75 -6.62
CA GLN A 457 -8.96 32.42 -6.89
C GLN A 457 -7.88 32.05 -5.85
N LYS A 458 -8.24 31.90 -4.57
CA LYS A 458 -7.29 31.43 -3.53
C LYS A 458 -6.80 30.00 -3.78
N VAL A 459 -7.65 29.14 -4.35
CA VAL A 459 -7.28 27.77 -4.72
C VAL A 459 -6.38 27.76 -5.96
N LEU A 460 -6.61 28.68 -6.92
CA LEU A 460 -5.75 28.85 -8.09
C LEU A 460 -4.38 29.41 -7.74
N ASN A 461 -4.34 30.49 -6.93
CA ASN A 461 -3.09 31.05 -6.42
C ASN A 461 -2.29 29.96 -5.68
N TYR A 462 -2.93 29.14 -4.84
CA TYR A 462 -2.27 28.03 -4.14
C TYR A 462 -1.77 26.92 -5.09
N ALA A 463 -2.48 26.64 -6.18
CA ALA A 463 -1.99 25.74 -7.21
C ALA A 463 -0.75 26.31 -7.90
N GLU A 464 -0.71 27.61 -8.14
CA GLU A 464 0.39 28.32 -8.80
C GLU A 464 1.60 28.53 -7.87
N GLU A 465 1.37 28.76 -6.57
CA GLU A 465 2.38 28.66 -5.49
C GLU A 465 3.07 27.29 -5.52
N ILE A 466 2.30 26.20 -5.40
CA ILE A 466 2.84 24.83 -5.43
C ILE A 466 3.53 24.52 -6.77
N ILE A 467 2.98 24.96 -7.92
CA ILE A 467 3.62 24.78 -9.23
C ILE A 467 4.99 25.49 -9.27
N ASN A 468 5.10 26.70 -8.73
CA ASN A 468 6.35 27.44 -8.68
C ASN A 468 7.37 26.81 -7.72
N GLU A 469 6.95 26.40 -6.53
CA GLU A 469 7.78 25.63 -5.57
C GLU A 469 8.26 24.27 -6.12
N SER A 470 7.61 23.76 -7.17
CA SER A 470 7.85 22.43 -7.75
C SER A 470 8.67 22.45 -9.04
N LYS A 471 8.92 23.62 -9.62
CA LYS A 471 9.81 23.76 -10.79
C LYS A 471 11.20 23.26 -10.43
N ASP A 472 11.81 22.53 -11.36
CA ASP A 472 13.17 22.00 -11.32
C ASP A 472 13.51 21.01 -10.19
N VAL A 473 12.68 20.92 -9.14
CA VAL A 473 12.83 20.01 -7.99
C VAL A 473 12.18 18.64 -8.23
N ARG A 474 11.04 18.58 -8.95
CA ARG A 474 10.22 17.35 -9.05
C ARG A 474 9.36 17.30 -10.33
N PRO A 475 8.94 16.10 -10.79
CA PRO A 475 8.10 15.96 -11.98
C PRO A 475 6.77 16.71 -11.85
N LEU A 476 6.60 17.78 -12.63
CA LEU A 476 5.51 18.76 -12.47
C LEU A 476 4.14 18.26 -12.96
N TYR A 477 4.11 17.20 -13.77
CA TYR A 477 2.90 16.68 -14.44
C TYR A 477 1.73 16.28 -13.50
N PRO A 478 1.92 15.58 -12.36
CA PRO A 478 0.83 15.23 -11.46
C PRO A 478 0.15 16.46 -10.83
N ILE A 479 0.93 17.50 -10.53
CA ILE A 479 0.45 18.78 -10.00
C ILE A 479 -0.34 19.54 -11.08
N LEU A 480 0.22 19.66 -12.29
CA LEU A 480 -0.46 20.30 -13.42
C LEU A 480 -1.79 19.62 -13.76
N LYS A 481 -1.84 18.28 -13.74
CA LYS A 481 -3.07 17.52 -13.94
C LYS A 481 -4.12 17.82 -12.86
N ALA A 482 -3.71 17.86 -11.58
CA ALA A 482 -4.61 18.23 -10.50
C ALA A 482 -5.12 19.68 -10.62
N ALA A 483 -4.27 20.61 -11.05
CA ALA A 483 -4.64 22.00 -11.31
C ALA A 483 -5.58 22.14 -12.52
N GLU A 484 -5.37 21.39 -13.61
CA GLU A 484 -6.30 21.31 -14.76
C GLU A 484 -7.68 20.78 -14.33
N GLU A 485 -7.72 19.74 -13.49
CA GLU A 485 -8.97 19.17 -12.98
C GLU A 485 -9.72 20.17 -12.09
N CYS A 486 -9.01 20.94 -11.25
CA CYS A 486 -9.61 22.03 -10.48
C CYS A 486 -10.12 23.17 -11.39
N LYS A 487 -9.32 23.63 -12.37
CA LYS A 487 -9.73 24.66 -13.34
C LYS A 487 -10.94 24.21 -14.19
N ARG A 488 -11.09 22.91 -14.47
CA ARG A 488 -12.26 22.33 -15.15
C ARG A 488 -13.52 22.33 -14.28
N GLU A 489 -13.41 22.00 -13.00
CA GLU A 489 -14.55 22.05 -12.05
C GLU A 489 -14.99 23.48 -11.73
N MET A 490 -14.08 24.45 -11.78
CA MET A 490 -14.41 25.89 -11.70
C MET A 490 -15.05 26.43 -12.99
N GLY A 491 -15.24 25.61 -14.03
CA GLY A 491 -15.78 26.03 -15.33
C GLY A 491 -14.82 26.82 -16.23
N LEU A 492 -13.60 27.11 -15.76
CA LEU A 492 -12.59 27.90 -16.49
C LEU A 492 -11.99 27.19 -17.70
N ILE A 493 -12.10 25.85 -17.74
CA ILE A 493 -11.69 25.02 -18.88
C ILE A 493 -12.89 24.22 -19.32
N GLN A 494 -13.39 24.46 -20.55
CA GLN A 494 -14.43 23.63 -21.14
C GLN A 494 -13.99 22.16 -21.13
N PRO A 495 -14.88 21.20 -20.78
CA PRO A 495 -14.52 19.79 -20.83
C PRO A 495 -14.10 19.43 -22.25
N LYS A 496 -12.83 19.03 -22.43
CA LYS A 496 -12.30 18.53 -23.71
C LYS A 496 -13.30 17.51 -24.26
N LYS A 497 -13.99 17.86 -25.35
CA LYS A 497 -14.89 16.93 -26.05
C LYS A 497 -14.08 15.67 -26.31
N LYS A 498 -14.47 14.55 -25.69
CA LYS A 498 -13.79 13.27 -25.93
C LYS A 498 -13.92 13.03 -27.43
N GLY A 499 -12.78 12.99 -28.14
CA GLY A 499 -12.79 12.76 -29.58
C GLY A 499 -13.62 11.53 -29.86
N GLU A 500 -14.63 11.67 -30.73
CA GLU A 500 -15.64 10.64 -30.92
C GLU A 500 -15.02 9.47 -31.71
N THR A 501 -14.34 8.59 -30.99
CA THR A 501 -14.16 7.21 -31.43
C THR A 501 -15.54 6.57 -31.45
N ILE A 502 -16.17 6.64 -32.63
CA ILE A 502 -17.50 6.10 -32.92
C ILE A 502 -17.42 4.57 -32.87
N ILE A 503 -17.38 4.03 -31.65
CA ILE A 503 -17.86 2.70 -31.35
C ILE A 503 -19.36 2.85 -31.14
N GLU A 504 -20.13 2.68 -32.22
CA GLU A 504 -21.59 2.68 -32.16
C GLU A 504 -22.07 1.54 -31.25
N LYS A 505 -22.27 1.84 -29.95
CA LYS A 505 -23.09 0.99 -29.10
C LYS A 505 -24.51 1.06 -29.68
N PRO A 506 -25.06 -0.04 -30.25
CA PRO A 506 -26.28 0.04 -31.03
C PRO A 506 -27.43 0.55 -30.17
N LYS A 507 -27.98 1.72 -30.54
CA LYS A 507 -29.07 2.37 -29.81
C LYS A 507 -30.26 1.41 -29.78
N ARG A 508 -30.50 0.75 -28.64
CA ARG A 508 -31.70 -0.06 -28.39
C ARG A 508 -32.93 0.81 -28.65
N LYS A 509 -33.56 0.64 -29.82
CA LYS A 509 -34.76 1.39 -30.24
C LYS A 509 -35.84 1.17 -29.17
N ARG A 510 -36.10 2.19 -28.33
CA ARG A 510 -37.28 2.21 -27.46
C ARG A 510 -38.50 2.14 -28.37
N ARG A 511 -39.19 0.98 -28.41
CA ARG A 511 -40.49 0.87 -29.07
C ARG A 511 -41.44 1.85 -28.41
N MET A 512 -41.81 2.95 -29.09
CA MET A 512 -42.97 3.73 -28.69
C MET A 512 -44.18 2.80 -28.71
N ARG A 513 -44.86 2.64 -27.57
CA ARG A 513 -46.20 2.06 -27.56
C ARG A 513 -47.14 3.09 -28.16
N ARG A 514 -47.46 2.95 -29.46
CA ARG A 514 -48.62 3.63 -30.04
C ARG A 514 -49.86 3.07 -29.35
N CYS A 515 -50.67 3.92 -28.71
CA CYS A 515 -51.98 3.51 -28.22
C CYS A 515 -52.90 3.31 -29.43
N THR A 516 -53.23 2.06 -29.74
CA THR A 516 -54.08 1.65 -30.88
C THR A 516 -55.57 1.70 -30.55
N LYS A 517 -55.98 2.55 -29.60
CA LYS A 517 -57.37 2.78 -29.19
C LYS A 517 -57.66 4.28 -29.13
N PHE A 518 -57.87 4.87 -30.30
CA PHE A 518 -58.68 6.07 -30.41
C PHE A 518 -60.14 5.60 -30.38
N ILE A 519 -60.96 6.17 -29.48
CA ILE A 519 -62.39 5.87 -29.40
C ILE A 519 -63.11 7.07 -30.04
N PRO A 520 -63.90 6.88 -31.13
CA PRO A 520 -64.69 7.95 -31.72
C PRO A 520 -65.68 8.53 -30.69
N GLU A 521 -65.89 9.84 -30.76
CA GLU A 521 -66.71 10.59 -29.79
C GLU A 521 -68.18 10.10 -29.78
N ASP A 522 -68.67 9.62 -30.94
CA ASP A 522 -69.97 8.94 -31.13
C ASP A 522 -70.22 7.73 -30.20
N LYS A 523 -69.19 7.25 -29.48
CA LYS A 523 -69.26 6.11 -28.55
C LYS A 523 -69.05 6.51 -27.08
N ILE A 524 -69.06 7.80 -26.78
CA ILE A 524 -68.94 8.34 -25.42
C ILE A 524 -70.33 8.79 -24.93
N CYS A 525 -71.05 7.87 -24.28
CA CYS A 525 -72.27 8.24 -23.56
C CYS A 525 -71.90 8.94 -22.25
N TYR A 526 -72.34 10.18 -22.09
CA TYR A 526 -72.29 10.91 -20.82
C TYR A 526 -73.54 10.58 -19.98
N LEU A 527 -73.38 10.57 -18.66
CA LEU A 527 -74.45 10.45 -17.65
C LEU A 527 -74.64 11.80 -16.95
#